data_AF-A0A2S9FJA0-F1
#
_entry.id   AF-A0A2S9FJA0-F1
#
_cell.length_a   1.000
_cell.length_b   1.000
_cell.length_c   1.000
_cell.angle_alpha   90.00
_cell.angle_beta   90.00
_cell.angle_gamma   90.00
#
_symmetry.space_group_name_H-M   'P 1'
#
loop_
_entity.id
_entity.type
_entity.pdbx_description
1 polymer ?
#
loop_
_entity_poly.entity_id
_entity_poly.type
_entity_poly.pdbx_seq_one_letter_code
_entity_poly.pdbx_strand_id
1 'polypeptide(L)'
;MVAAAFGVFNPETVVAGVAFGWSLTDADTMCAARDSGAIGQLVRILGEKPERLDEARALLERANAPLRPAGKALYAGLLSLGLPGHPVGDVWRLADMLREFRGDAHIAAWTAAGFDATEIGLLTELYWGLPPRSYVRTRAWSDAQLDEAQERLTSRGLLVDGQLTAQGRAEREAVEVATDRQCRPILDALGDDL
;
A
#
# COMPACT_ATOMS: atom_id res chain seq x y z
N MET A 1 17.21 -4.90 -0.01
CA MET A 1 17.39 -3.45 0.26
C MET A 1 16.05 -2.83 0.66
N VAL A 2 16.05 -1.68 1.34
CA VAL A 2 14.82 -1.01 1.85
C VAL A 2 13.79 -0.72 0.74
N ALA A 3 14.24 -0.42 -0.48
CA ALA A 3 13.36 -0.17 -1.63
C ALA A 3 12.40 -1.32 -1.97
N ALA A 4 12.69 -2.56 -1.55
CA ALA A 4 11.78 -3.69 -1.74
C ALA A 4 10.43 -3.50 -1.01
N ALA A 5 10.42 -2.78 0.13
CA ALA A 5 9.19 -2.44 0.83
C ALA A 5 8.42 -1.26 0.19
N PHE A 6 9.06 -0.54 -0.75
CA PHE A 6 8.51 0.61 -1.46
C PHE A 6 8.36 0.31 -2.95
N GLY A 7 7.84 -0.87 -3.30
CA GLY A 7 8.00 -1.49 -4.62
C GLY A 7 7.59 -0.69 -5.85
N VAL A 8 6.78 0.37 -5.71
CA VAL A 8 6.37 1.25 -6.83
C VAL A 8 7.29 2.46 -7.05
N PHE A 9 8.19 2.74 -6.11
CA PHE A 9 9.09 3.89 -6.16
C PHE A 9 10.43 3.56 -6.80
N ASN A 10 11.05 4.58 -7.42
CA ASN A 10 12.42 4.48 -7.91
C ASN A 10 13.38 4.12 -6.75
N PRO A 11 14.07 2.96 -6.81
CA PRO A 11 14.96 2.51 -5.75
C PRO A 11 16.08 3.50 -5.42
N GLU A 12 16.60 4.23 -6.41
CA GLU A 12 17.67 5.21 -6.20
C GLU A 12 17.19 6.35 -5.28
N THR A 13 15.98 6.85 -5.52
CA THR A 13 15.36 7.88 -4.68
C THR A 13 15.04 7.35 -3.30
N VAL A 14 14.50 6.13 -3.19
CA VAL A 14 14.16 5.54 -1.88
C VAL A 14 15.42 5.33 -1.04
N VAL A 15 16.48 4.75 -1.60
CA VAL A 15 17.71 4.47 -0.86
C VAL A 15 18.37 5.77 -0.39
N ALA A 16 18.50 6.77 -1.27
CA ALA A 16 19.06 8.07 -0.91
C ALA A 16 18.19 8.79 0.15
N GLY A 17 16.88 8.79 -0.02
CA GLY A 17 15.94 9.45 0.89
C GLY A 17 15.93 8.83 2.29
N VAL A 18 15.92 7.49 2.37
CA VAL A 18 15.98 6.78 3.65
C VAL A 18 17.32 7.02 4.35
N ALA A 19 18.44 6.93 3.62
CA ALA A 19 19.76 7.20 4.19
C ALA A 19 19.87 8.64 4.75
N PHE A 20 19.36 9.62 4.01
CA PHE A 20 19.32 11.00 4.48
C PHE A 20 18.40 11.16 5.69
N GLY A 21 17.21 10.56 5.69
CA GLY A 21 16.28 10.58 6.83
C GLY A 21 16.93 10.08 8.12
N TRP A 22 17.70 8.99 8.05
CA TRP A 22 18.44 8.46 9.21
C TRP A 22 19.59 9.33 9.71
N SER A 23 20.03 10.33 8.92
CA SER A 23 20.96 11.35 9.42
C SER A 23 20.28 12.45 10.25
N LEU A 24 18.95 12.57 10.16
CA LEU A 24 18.17 13.63 10.79
C LEU A 24 17.39 13.17 12.02
N THR A 25 17.01 11.90 12.06
CA THR A 25 16.14 11.33 13.11
C THR A 25 16.34 9.83 13.23
N ASP A 26 15.65 9.21 14.19
CA ASP A 26 15.64 7.78 14.45
C ASP A 26 14.22 7.20 14.36
N ALA A 27 14.13 5.88 14.34
CA ALA A 27 12.87 5.18 14.17
C ALA A 27 11.88 5.47 15.31
N ASP A 28 12.36 5.54 16.55
CA ASP A 28 11.53 5.75 17.74
C ASP A 28 10.91 7.16 17.72
N THR A 29 11.69 8.18 17.40
CA THR A 29 11.23 9.57 17.25
C THR A 29 10.20 9.68 16.13
N MET A 30 10.44 9.05 14.98
CA MET A 30 9.48 9.03 13.86
C MET A 30 8.18 8.33 14.24
N CYS A 31 8.25 7.18 14.93
CA CYS A 31 7.06 6.44 15.37
C CYS A 31 6.26 7.24 16.39
N ALA A 32 6.92 7.84 17.39
CA ALA A 32 6.26 8.70 18.37
C ALA A 32 5.57 9.91 17.72
N ALA A 33 6.21 10.55 16.74
CA ALA A 33 5.63 11.65 15.99
C ALA A 33 4.41 11.21 15.16
N ARG A 34 4.50 10.06 14.49
CA ARG A 34 3.38 9.48 13.71
C ARG A 34 2.19 9.15 14.61
N ASP A 35 2.43 8.48 15.73
CA ASP A 35 1.40 8.08 16.68
C ASP A 35 0.72 9.32 17.29
N SER A 36 1.51 10.30 17.76
CA SER A 36 0.99 11.56 18.31
C SER A 36 0.14 12.33 17.28
N GLY A 37 0.61 12.45 16.04
CA GLY A 37 -0.12 13.14 14.98
C GLY A 37 -1.44 12.44 14.60
N ALA A 38 -1.42 11.12 14.44
CA ALA A 38 -2.60 10.33 14.10
C ALA A 38 -3.64 10.36 15.22
N ILE A 39 -3.21 10.11 16.46
CA ILE A 39 -4.09 10.13 17.64
C ILE A 39 -4.67 11.53 17.85
N GLY A 40 -3.83 12.57 17.86
CA GLY A 40 -4.29 13.95 18.07
C GLY A 40 -5.31 14.40 17.02
N GLN A 41 -5.11 14.03 15.75
CA GLN A 41 -6.05 14.33 14.67
C GLN A 41 -7.38 13.59 14.84
N LEU A 42 -7.35 12.30 15.18
CA LEU A 42 -8.57 11.50 15.39
C LEU A 42 -9.34 11.98 16.61
N VAL A 43 -8.67 12.27 17.73
CA VAL A 43 -9.30 12.83 18.94
C VAL A 43 -9.95 14.17 18.63
N ARG A 44 -9.31 15.03 17.83
CA ARG A 44 -9.88 16.32 17.44
C ARG A 44 -11.18 16.19 16.62
N ILE A 45 -11.30 15.15 15.80
CA ILE A 45 -12.46 14.96 14.91
C ILE A 45 -13.56 14.15 15.59
N LEU A 46 -13.19 13.09 16.31
CA LEU A 46 -14.10 12.06 16.82
C LEU A 46 -14.29 12.12 18.34
N GLY A 47 -13.47 12.89 19.06
CA GLY A 47 -13.37 12.87 20.52
C GLY A 47 -12.45 11.76 21.04
N GLU A 48 -12.18 11.76 22.35
CA GLU A 48 -11.33 10.74 22.99
C GLU A 48 -11.98 9.35 23.04
N LYS A 49 -13.31 9.31 23.09
CA LYS A 49 -14.13 8.10 23.19
C LYS A 49 -15.33 8.20 22.26
N PRO A 50 -15.15 8.10 20.94
CA PRO A 50 -16.26 8.09 20.00
C PRO A 50 -17.20 6.92 20.28
N GLU A 51 -18.46 7.08 19.88
CA GLU A 51 -19.43 6.00 19.92
C GLU A 51 -18.93 4.79 19.11
N ARG A 52 -19.22 3.58 19.59
CA ARG A 52 -18.85 2.30 18.95
C ARG A 52 -17.34 2.05 18.80
N LEU A 53 -16.48 2.76 19.55
CA LEU A 53 -15.03 2.53 19.53
C LEU A 53 -14.65 1.07 19.81
N ASP A 54 -15.23 0.47 20.85
CA ASP A 54 -14.94 -0.91 21.24
C ASP A 54 -15.38 -1.93 20.18
N GLU A 55 -16.47 -1.63 19.48
CA GLU A 55 -16.96 -2.44 18.37
C GLU A 55 -16.01 -2.36 17.17
N ALA A 56 -15.60 -1.15 16.77
CA ALA A 56 -14.63 -0.95 15.70
C ALA A 56 -13.30 -1.66 16.00
N ARG A 57 -12.85 -1.58 17.26
CA ARG A 57 -11.66 -2.31 17.74
C ARG A 57 -11.85 -3.82 17.57
N ALA A 58 -12.94 -4.38 18.08
CA ALA A 58 -13.20 -5.83 18.01
C ALA A 58 -13.24 -6.34 16.55
N LEU A 59 -13.87 -5.58 15.65
CA LEU A 59 -13.90 -5.92 14.22
C LEU A 59 -12.51 -5.90 13.58
N LEU A 60 -11.70 -4.90 13.88
CA LEU A 60 -10.35 -4.79 13.33
C LEU A 60 -9.39 -5.83 13.92
N GLU A 61 -9.51 -6.18 15.20
CA GLU A 61 -8.78 -7.29 15.82
C GLU A 61 -9.17 -8.61 15.14
N ARG A 62 -10.47 -8.86 14.94
CA ARG A 62 -10.99 -10.03 14.23
C ARG A 62 -10.44 -10.12 12.80
N ALA A 63 -10.43 -9.01 12.06
CA ALA A 63 -9.90 -8.91 10.70
C ALA A 63 -8.38 -9.20 10.61
N ASN A 64 -7.60 -8.81 11.62
CA ASN A 64 -6.15 -9.03 11.64
C ASN A 64 -5.75 -10.44 12.12
N ALA A 65 -6.57 -11.10 12.96
CA ALA A 65 -6.27 -12.38 13.59
C ALA A 65 -5.76 -13.50 12.64
N PRO A 66 -6.31 -13.71 11.42
CA PRO A 66 -5.85 -14.79 10.54
C PRO A 66 -4.56 -14.45 9.78
N LEU A 67 -4.13 -13.18 9.76
CA LEU A 67 -3.08 -12.71 8.87
C LEU A 67 -1.69 -13.21 9.30
N ARG A 68 -0.78 -13.31 8.33
CA ARG A 68 0.59 -13.79 8.50
C ARG A 68 1.58 -12.81 7.88
N PRO A 69 2.73 -12.55 8.51
CA PRO A 69 3.68 -11.53 8.06
C PRO A 69 4.56 -11.96 6.86
N ALA A 70 4.50 -13.22 6.44
CA ALA A 70 5.39 -13.75 5.40
C ALA A 70 5.20 -12.99 4.08
N GLY A 71 6.27 -12.35 3.60
CA GLY A 71 6.25 -11.53 2.39
C GLY A 71 5.49 -10.20 2.54
N LYS A 72 5.15 -9.79 3.76
CA LYS A 72 4.43 -8.56 4.08
C LYS A 72 5.30 -7.62 4.90
N ALA A 73 6.27 -6.96 4.25
CA ALA A 73 7.33 -6.24 4.94
C ALA A 73 6.82 -5.09 5.81
N LEU A 74 5.92 -4.25 5.28
CA LEU A 74 5.38 -3.10 6.02
C LEU A 74 4.40 -3.56 7.11
N TYR A 75 3.53 -4.52 6.79
CA TYR A 75 2.66 -5.13 7.81
C TYR A 75 3.46 -5.77 8.95
N ALA A 76 4.52 -6.53 8.65
CA ALA A 76 5.37 -7.16 9.65
C ALA A 76 6.09 -6.11 10.52
N GLY A 77 6.53 -5.01 9.91
CA GLY A 77 7.08 -3.86 10.63
C GLY A 77 6.08 -3.29 11.63
N LEU A 78 4.85 -2.98 11.20
CA LEU A 78 3.81 -2.48 12.10
C LEU A 78 3.43 -3.47 13.19
N LEU A 79 3.34 -4.77 12.86
CA LEU A 79 3.06 -5.82 13.84
C LEU A 79 4.13 -5.85 14.96
N SER A 80 5.40 -5.63 14.62
CA SER A 80 6.49 -5.63 15.59
C SER A 80 6.49 -4.45 16.56
N LEU A 81 5.82 -3.35 16.21
CA LEU A 81 5.71 -2.14 17.04
C LEU A 81 4.59 -2.25 18.10
N GLY A 82 3.72 -3.25 18.01
CA GLY A 82 2.58 -3.39 18.93
C GLY A 82 1.51 -2.32 18.74
N LEU A 83 0.63 -2.17 19.73
CA LEU A 83 -0.40 -1.13 19.75
C LEU A 83 0.06 0.10 20.55
N PRO A 84 -0.38 1.33 20.20
CA PRO A 84 0.03 2.56 20.87
C PRO A 84 -0.43 2.69 22.35
N GLY A 85 -1.43 1.93 22.78
CA GLY A 85 -1.98 1.97 24.14
C GLY A 85 -2.97 3.12 24.39
N HIS A 86 -3.38 3.82 23.34
CA HIS A 86 -4.43 4.84 23.37
C HIS A 86 -5.70 4.31 22.69
N PRO A 87 -6.92 4.47 23.24
CA PRO A 87 -8.12 3.83 22.69
C PRO A 87 -8.35 4.05 21.19
N VAL A 88 -8.34 5.30 20.70
CA VAL A 88 -8.45 5.57 19.25
C VAL A 88 -7.16 5.24 18.48
N GLY A 89 -6.02 5.23 19.15
CA GLY A 89 -4.72 4.92 18.55
C GLY A 89 -4.58 3.43 18.23
N ASP A 90 -5.07 2.56 19.12
CA ASP A 90 -5.12 1.11 18.90
C ASP A 90 -5.98 0.78 17.68
N VAL A 91 -7.16 1.38 17.56
CA VAL A 91 -8.05 1.24 16.39
C VAL A 91 -7.36 1.72 15.12
N TRP A 92 -6.70 2.88 15.17
CA TRP A 92 -5.93 3.39 14.04
C TRP A 92 -4.80 2.43 13.62
N ARG A 93 -4.01 1.90 14.56
CA ARG A 93 -2.91 0.97 14.26
C ARG A 93 -3.42 -0.32 13.65
N LEU A 94 -4.54 -0.87 14.14
CA LEU A 94 -5.14 -2.07 13.55
C LEU A 94 -5.63 -1.84 12.11
N ALA A 95 -6.19 -0.66 11.82
CA ALA A 95 -6.57 -0.29 10.46
C ALA A 95 -5.36 -0.06 9.55
N ASP A 96 -4.31 0.58 10.07
CA ASP A 96 -3.03 0.82 9.39
C ASP A 96 -2.35 -0.51 9.00
N MET A 97 -2.40 -1.50 9.89
CA MET A 97 -1.92 -2.86 9.60
C MET A 97 -2.66 -3.49 8.41
N LEU A 98 -4.01 -3.43 8.37
CA LEU A 98 -4.76 -3.97 7.22
C LEU A 98 -4.43 -3.25 5.92
N ARG A 99 -4.27 -1.92 5.97
CA ARG A 99 -3.84 -1.10 4.84
C ARG A 99 -2.48 -1.58 4.31
N GLU A 100 -1.48 -1.69 5.17
CA GLU A 100 -0.13 -2.09 4.75
C GLU A 100 -0.08 -3.56 4.30
N PHE A 101 -0.89 -4.45 4.90
CA PHE A 101 -1.04 -5.83 4.43
C PHE A 101 -1.54 -5.89 2.99
N ARG A 102 -2.57 -5.10 2.65
CA ARG A 102 -3.07 -5.02 1.27
C ARG A 102 -2.03 -4.41 0.33
N GLY A 103 -1.30 -3.39 0.76
CA GLY A 103 -0.20 -2.80 -0.01
C GLY A 103 0.88 -3.82 -0.37
N ASP A 104 1.37 -4.57 0.63
CA ASP A 104 2.33 -5.65 0.44
C ASP A 104 1.75 -6.79 -0.45
N ALA A 105 0.46 -7.11 -0.30
CA ALA A 105 -0.23 -8.06 -1.19
C ALA A 105 -0.28 -7.59 -2.63
N HIS A 106 -0.49 -6.30 -2.84
CA HIS A 106 -0.49 -5.72 -4.18
C HIS A 106 0.90 -5.79 -4.80
N ILE A 107 1.96 -5.47 -4.04
CA ILE A 107 3.36 -5.65 -4.47
C ILE A 107 3.63 -7.08 -4.91
N ALA A 108 3.25 -8.06 -4.09
CA ALA A 108 3.41 -9.47 -4.45
C ALA A 108 2.61 -9.86 -5.71
N ALA A 109 1.41 -9.30 -5.90
CA ALA A 109 0.55 -9.63 -7.04
C ALA A 109 1.12 -9.14 -8.37
N TRP A 110 1.51 -7.86 -8.49
CA TRP A 110 2.01 -7.35 -9.77
C TRP A 110 3.41 -7.85 -10.10
N THR A 111 4.27 -8.08 -9.09
CA THR A 111 5.58 -8.69 -9.31
C THR A 111 5.45 -10.12 -9.82
N ALA A 112 4.55 -10.92 -9.24
CA ALA A 112 4.28 -12.27 -9.71
C ALA A 112 3.65 -12.30 -11.13
N ALA A 113 2.91 -11.25 -11.51
CA ALA A 113 2.39 -11.07 -12.86
C ALA A 113 3.45 -10.60 -13.88
N GLY A 114 4.70 -10.39 -13.44
CA GLY A 114 5.81 -10.00 -14.31
C GLY A 114 5.83 -8.53 -14.70
N PHE A 115 5.11 -7.67 -13.97
CA PHE A 115 5.21 -6.23 -14.14
C PHE A 115 6.38 -5.66 -13.35
N ASP A 116 6.99 -4.60 -13.88
CA ASP A 116 7.85 -3.72 -13.10
C ASP A 116 7.09 -2.50 -12.53
N ALA A 117 7.76 -1.71 -11.70
CA ALA A 117 7.19 -0.54 -11.03
C ALA A 117 6.71 0.55 -11.99
N THR A 118 7.41 0.74 -13.12
CA THR A 118 7.03 1.73 -14.14
C THR A 118 5.82 1.27 -14.93
N GLU A 119 5.78 0.00 -15.32
CA GLU A 119 4.67 -0.62 -16.04
C GLU A 119 3.38 -0.61 -15.21
N ILE A 120 3.43 -1.10 -13.96
CA ILE A 120 2.23 -1.14 -13.11
C ILE A 120 1.70 0.26 -12.79
N GLY A 121 2.60 1.25 -12.67
CA GLY A 121 2.24 2.65 -12.48
C GLY A 121 1.46 3.21 -13.67
N LEU A 122 1.97 3.03 -14.89
CA LEU A 122 1.32 3.46 -16.14
C LEU A 122 -0.03 2.77 -16.36
N LEU A 123 -0.09 1.44 -16.16
CA LEU A 123 -1.34 0.70 -16.28
C LEU A 123 -2.38 1.15 -15.25
N THR A 124 -1.95 1.48 -14.02
CA THR A 124 -2.86 1.96 -12.96
C THR A 124 -3.48 3.31 -13.29
N GLU A 125 -2.71 4.25 -13.85
CA GLU A 125 -3.25 5.54 -14.31
C GLU A 125 -4.37 5.35 -15.33
N LEU A 126 -4.11 4.55 -16.36
CA LEU A 126 -5.09 4.28 -17.41
C LEU A 126 -6.30 3.49 -16.90
N TYR A 127 -6.09 2.56 -15.97
CA TYR A 127 -7.15 1.76 -15.38
C TYR A 127 -8.10 2.62 -14.51
N TRP A 128 -7.57 3.59 -13.78
CA TRP A 128 -8.35 4.55 -12.98
C TRP A 128 -8.87 5.76 -13.79
N GLY A 129 -8.45 5.92 -15.04
CA GLY A 129 -8.80 7.08 -15.86
C GLY A 129 -8.11 8.38 -15.41
N LEU A 130 -6.93 8.26 -14.81
CA LEU A 130 -6.12 9.43 -14.43
C LEU A 130 -5.43 10.03 -15.66
N PRO A 131 -5.13 11.35 -15.64
CA PRO A 131 -4.29 11.97 -16.65
C PRO A 131 -2.93 11.25 -16.75
N PRO A 132 -2.40 11.01 -17.97
CA PRO A 132 -1.13 10.34 -18.15
C PRO A 132 0.00 11.02 -17.37
N ARG A 133 0.82 10.20 -16.70
CA ARG A 133 1.98 10.61 -15.90
C ARG A 133 1.67 11.52 -14.70
N SER A 134 0.42 11.59 -14.25
CA SER A 134 0.07 12.39 -13.08
C SER A 134 0.39 11.69 -11.75
N TYR A 135 0.22 10.38 -11.69
CA TYR A 135 0.44 9.55 -10.50
C TYR A 135 1.84 8.94 -10.49
N VAL A 136 2.28 8.29 -11.58
CA VAL A 136 3.54 7.54 -11.61
C VAL A 136 4.75 8.48 -11.45
N ARG A 137 4.65 9.74 -11.86
CA ARG A 137 5.70 10.76 -11.62
C ARG A 137 5.94 11.05 -10.14
N THR A 138 4.94 10.85 -9.27
CA THR A 138 5.11 10.99 -7.80
C THR A 138 6.04 9.92 -7.22
N ARG A 139 6.45 8.93 -8.03
CA ARG A 139 7.32 7.82 -7.66
C ARG A 139 8.77 7.98 -8.11
N ALA A 140 9.12 9.19 -8.59
CA ALA A 140 10.47 9.62 -8.98
C ALA A 140 11.06 8.86 -10.19
N TRP A 141 10.19 8.39 -11.09
CA TRP A 141 10.60 7.88 -12.39
C TRP A 141 10.77 9.03 -13.39
N SER A 142 11.84 8.99 -14.17
CA SER A 142 12.10 9.96 -15.24
C SER A 142 11.20 9.72 -16.46
N ASP A 143 11.03 10.74 -17.30
CA ASP A 143 10.24 10.59 -18.54
C ASP A 143 10.81 9.51 -19.47
N ALA A 144 12.14 9.41 -19.60
CA ALA A 144 12.78 8.37 -20.42
C ALA A 144 12.46 6.95 -19.93
N GLN A 145 12.50 6.72 -18.61
CA GLN A 145 12.13 5.42 -18.03
C GLN A 145 10.65 5.08 -18.26
N LEU A 146 9.78 6.09 -18.24
CA LEU A 146 8.35 5.92 -18.52
C LEU A 146 8.07 5.70 -20.01
N ASP A 147 8.83 6.34 -20.90
CA ASP A 147 8.78 6.10 -22.34
C ASP A 147 9.15 4.64 -22.65
N GLU A 148 10.28 4.17 -22.12
CA GLU A 148 10.72 2.77 -22.27
C GLU A 148 9.69 1.77 -21.72
N ALA A 149 9.05 2.08 -20.58
CA ALA A 149 8.00 1.24 -20.02
C ALA A 149 6.75 1.19 -20.90
N GLN A 150 6.36 2.32 -21.49
CA GLN A 150 5.25 2.38 -22.44
C GLN A 150 5.54 1.57 -23.71
N GLU A 151 6.78 1.59 -24.21
CA GLU A 151 7.22 0.76 -25.33
C GLU A 151 7.16 -0.74 -25.00
N ARG A 152 7.61 -1.14 -23.80
CA ARG A 152 7.49 -2.54 -23.34
C ARG A 152 6.03 -2.98 -23.25
N LEU A 153 5.15 -2.16 -22.68
CA LEU A 153 3.71 -2.46 -22.61
C LEU A 153 3.05 -2.53 -23.99
N THR A 154 3.44 -1.65 -24.92
CA THR A 154 2.94 -1.66 -26.30
C THR A 154 3.41 -2.89 -27.06
N SER A 155 4.68 -3.28 -26.92
CA SER A 155 5.22 -4.49 -27.58
C SER A 155 4.60 -5.79 -27.04
N ARG A 156 4.15 -5.78 -25.78
CA ARG A 156 3.35 -6.87 -25.17
C ARG A 156 1.86 -6.85 -25.57
N GLY A 157 1.42 -5.86 -26.35
CA GLY A 157 0.02 -5.71 -26.76
C GLY A 157 -0.92 -5.23 -25.65
N LEU A 158 -0.38 -4.69 -24.55
CA LEU A 158 -1.18 -4.19 -23.42
C LEU A 158 -1.66 -2.76 -23.64
N LEU A 159 -0.94 -2.01 -24.48
CA LEU A 159 -1.29 -0.65 -24.88
C LEU A 159 -1.40 -0.51 -26.39
N VAL A 160 -2.29 0.39 -26.83
CA VAL A 160 -2.40 0.88 -28.21
C VAL A 160 -2.76 2.37 -28.15
N ASP A 161 -2.04 3.21 -28.89
CA ASP A 161 -2.26 4.67 -28.92
C ASP A 161 -2.34 5.33 -27.54
N GLY A 162 -1.52 4.84 -26.60
CA GLY A 162 -1.48 5.33 -25.21
C GLY A 162 -2.68 4.92 -24.35
N GLN A 163 -3.50 3.98 -24.81
CA GLN A 163 -4.69 3.45 -24.11
C GLN A 163 -4.55 1.96 -23.81
N LEU A 164 -5.26 1.48 -22.79
CA LEU A 164 -5.35 0.05 -22.49
C LEU A 164 -6.05 -0.71 -23.62
N THR A 165 -5.44 -1.79 -24.09
CA THR A 165 -6.15 -2.80 -24.88
C THR A 165 -7.08 -3.62 -23.98
N ALA A 166 -7.94 -4.44 -24.58
CA ALA A 166 -8.73 -5.41 -23.81
C ALA A 166 -7.84 -6.36 -23.00
N GLN A 167 -6.71 -6.79 -23.56
CA GLN A 167 -5.72 -7.61 -22.87
C GLN A 167 -5.06 -6.83 -21.72
N GLY A 168 -4.60 -5.60 -21.96
CA GLY A 168 -4.00 -4.76 -20.92
C GLY A 168 -4.95 -4.52 -19.74
N ARG A 169 -6.23 -4.28 -20.02
CA ARG A 169 -7.27 -4.18 -18.99
C ARG A 169 -7.43 -5.49 -18.23
N ALA A 170 -7.49 -6.63 -18.91
CA ALA A 170 -7.64 -7.94 -18.27
C ALA A 170 -6.44 -8.32 -17.40
N GLU A 171 -5.21 -8.07 -17.85
CA GLU A 171 -4.00 -8.32 -17.06
C GLU A 171 -3.92 -7.41 -15.83
N ARG A 172 -4.29 -6.12 -15.98
CA ARG A 172 -4.36 -5.20 -14.84
C ARG A 172 -5.43 -5.61 -13.83
N GLU A 173 -6.59 -6.06 -14.29
CA GLU A 173 -7.67 -6.61 -13.44
C GLU A 173 -7.19 -7.87 -12.70
N ALA A 174 -6.47 -8.76 -13.37
CA ALA A 174 -5.94 -9.97 -12.76
C ALA A 174 -5.01 -9.69 -11.56
N VAL A 175 -4.30 -8.55 -11.56
CA VAL A 175 -3.51 -8.08 -10.41
C VAL A 175 -4.42 -7.73 -9.22
N GLU A 176 -5.56 -7.04 -9.44
CA GLU A 176 -6.50 -6.76 -8.34
C GLU A 176 -7.10 -8.05 -7.79
N VAL A 177 -7.55 -8.96 -8.67
CA VAL A 177 -8.08 -10.26 -8.25
C VAL A 177 -7.06 -11.06 -7.44
N ALA A 178 -5.78 -11.04 -7.83
CA ALA A 178 -4.70 -11.69 -7.08
C ALA A 178 -4.40 -10.97 -5.75
N THR A 179 -4.53 -9.65 -5.69
CA THR A 179 -4.42 -8.86 -4.46
C THR A 179 -5.55 -9.22 -3.49
N ASP A 180 -6.79 -9.23 -3.97
CA ASP A 180 -7.98 -9.49 -3.17
C ASP A 180 -8.03 -10.93 -2.67
N ARG A 181 -7.58 -11.89 -3.47
CA ARG A 181 -7.42 -13.29 -3.02
C ARG A 181 -6.47 -13.42 -1.83
N GLN A 182 -5.38 -12.65 -1.78
CA GLN A 182 -4.48 -12.63 -0.63
C GLN A 182 -5.11 -11.94 0.59
N CYS A 183 -6.01 -10.98 0.36
CA CYS A 183 -6.73 -10.27 1.42
C CYS A 183 -8.01 -10.99 1.86
N ARG A 184 -8.42 -12.06 1.18
CA ARG A 184 -9.64 -12.81 1.46
C ARG A 184 -9.81 -13.25 2.93
N PRO A 185 -8.75 -13.69 3.65
CA PRO A 185 -8.88 -14.03 5.07
C PRO A 185 -9.40 -12.88 5.95
N ILE A 186 -9.19 -11.61 5.56
CA ILE A 186 -9.73 -10.43 6.26
C ILE A 186 -11.26 -10.49 6.24
N LEU A 187 -11.84 -10.69 5.05
CA LEU A 187 -13.29 -10.73 4.86
C LEU A 187 -13.90 -11.99 5.47
N ASP A 188 -13.26 -13.14 5.30
CA ASP A 188 -13.75 -14.40 5.88
C ASP A 188 -13.79 -14.35 7.41
N ALA A 189 -12.84 -13.65 8.05
CA ALA A 189 -12.86 -13.46 9.51
C ALA A 189 -13.96 -12.50 9.97
N LEU A 190 -14.33 -11.52 9.14
CA LEU A 190 -15.44 -10.62 9.43
C LEU A 190 -16.81 -11.27 9.20
N GLY A 191 -16.93 -12.25 8.31
CA GLY A 191 -18.21 -12.90 8.03
C GLY A 191 -19.30 -11.92 7.58
N ASP A 192 -20.56 -12.37 7.69
CA ASP A 192 -21.74 -11.61 7.26
C ASP A 192 -22.51 -10.97 8.44
N ASP A 193 -21.96 -11.03 9.65
CA ASP A 193 -22.62 -10.63 10.92
C ASP A 193 -22.23 -9.22 11.40
N LEU A 194 -22.02 -8.29 10.45
CA LEU A 194 -21.63 -6.89 10.69
C LEU A 194 -22.82 -5.94 10.84
#